data_AF-A0A532UBK6-F1
#
_entry.id   AF-A0A532UBK6-F1
#
_cell.length_a   1.000
_cell.length_b   1.000
_cell.length_c   1.000
_cell.angle_alpha   90.00
_cell.angle_beta   90.00
_cell.angle_gamma   90.00
#
_symmetry.space_group_name_H-M   'P 1'
#
loop_
_entity.id
_entity.type
_entity.pdbx_description
1 polymer ?
#
loop_
_entity_poly.entity_id
_entity_poly.type
_entity_poly.pdbx_seq_one_letter_code
_entity_poly.pdbx_strand_id
1 'polypeptide(L)'
;MPTLVDRNIRSKKQPLLEYFRDRASELSFELKRTYADSEYKQRTAAANKGLIAAREMLIKILEQNARRENWSRREVLEGVLMITYTNYVIMMELRNALWQYEYMTFSRRIGELWEPFCQLCWEHPLVENLQLFVPPLFKDVREKLASEIEEFIDNLSIAKDDKSQLKRYYQKVWSLVTSGEIKLALDLHFDDGHDKYVVDFKSGFSSNEKGNTNRLLLVASVYRLLEEDHKCVIFVRSAEDRNNHYLQTLKHSKLWSVYCGEETYEQIEIFTGFDISTWMKSNVKWAEDFSPEMYSHIKANNLEQYLEW
;
A
#
# COMPACT_ATOMS: atom_id res chain seq x y z
N MET A 1 9.93 22.51 19.06
CA MET A 1 9.48 21.09 19.12
C MET A 1 8.42 20.80 20.20
N PRO A 2 8.51 21.26 21.47
CA PRO A 2 7.57 20.83 22.53
C PRO A 2 6.09 21.20 22.33
N THR A 3 5.76 22.05 21.35
CA THR A 3 4.40 22.57 21.10
C THR A 3 3.78 22.10 19.79
N LEU A 4 4.51 21.38 18.93
CA LEU A 4 3.98 20.95 17.63
C LEU A 4 3.01 19.78 17.78
N VAL A 5 3.42 18.76 18.55
CA VAL A 5 2.64 17.54 18.76
C VAL A 5 1.82 17.63 20.03
N ASP A 6 0.54 17.98 19.87
CA ASP A 6 -0.49 17.93 20.92
C ASP A 6 -1.79 17.37 20.35
N ARG A 7 -2.85 17.33 21.17
CA ARG A 7 -4.15 16.74 20.81
C ARG A 7 -4.78 17.37 19.56
N ASN A 8 -4.42 18.61 19.25
CA ASN A 8 -4.95 19.37 18.11
C ASN A 8 -4.06 19.27 16.86
N ILE A 9 -3.03 18.42 16.85
CA ILE A 9 -2.12 18.25 15.70
C ILE A 9 -2.85 17.94 14.39
N ARG A 10 -3.99 17.23 14.47
CA ARG A 10 -4.92 16.98 13.34
C ARG A 10 -5.38 18.25 12.60
N SER A 11 -5.27 19.42 13.22
CA SER A 11 -5.64 20.72 12.64
C SER A 11 -4.43 21.64 12.40
N LYS A 12 -3.20 21.15 12.63
CA LYS A 12 -1.96 21.94 12.51
C LYS A 12 -1.25 21.76 11.17
N LYS A 13 -1.99 21.78 10.06
CA LYS A 13 -1.45 21.57 8.71
C LYS A 13 -0.29 22.52 8.40
N GLN A 14 -0.50 23.84 8.56
CA GLN A 14 0.52 24.85 8.20
C GLN A 14 1.79 24.73 9.06
N PRO A 15 1.72 24.64 10.41
CA PRO A 15 2.91 24.40 11.23
C PRO A 15 3.68 23.12 10.87
N LEU A 16 2.98 22.06 10.43
CA LEU A 16 3.62 20.81 9.99
C LEU A 16 4.31 20.97 8.63
N LEU A 17 3.69 21.66 7.68
CA LEU A 17 4.33 21.99 6.40
C LEU A 17 5.59 22.83 6.62
N GLU A 18 5.53 23.85 7.46
CA GLU A 18 6.69 24.68 7.84
C GLU A 18 7.80 23.83 8.46
N TYR A 19 7.46 23.00 9.46
CA TYR A 19 8.41 22.08 10.09
C TYR A 19 9.12 21.17 9.09
N PHE A 20 8.38 20.55 8.16
CA PHE A 20 8.99 19.66 7.18
C PHE A 20 9.79 20.42 6.13
N ARG A 21 9.40 21.64 5.74
CA ARG A 21 10.18 22.49 4.82
C ARG A 21 11.51 22.93 5.43
N ASP A 22 11.50 23.33 6.69
CA ASP A 22 12.72 23.64 7.44
C ASP A 22 13.63 22.40 7.47
N ARG A 23 13.05 21.24 7.80
CA ARG A 23 13.80 19.98 7.81
C ARG A 23 14.36 19.59 6.45
N ALA A 24 13.58 19.76 5.38
CA ALA A 24 14.02 19.54 4.00
C ALA A 24 15.18 20.48 3.60
N SER A 25 15.15 21.72 4.07
CA SER A 25 16.18 22.72 3.80
C SER A 25 17.48 22.39 4.52
N GLU A 26 17.40 21.99 5.79
CA GLU A 26 18.54 21.47 6.56
C GLU A 26 19.18 20.26 5.88
N LEU A 27 18.38 19.24 5.56
CA LEU A 27 18.84 18.03 4.88
C LEU A 27 19.48 18.37 3.53
N SER A 28 18.89 19.28 2.76
CA SER A 28 19.43 19.71 1.47
C SER A 28 20.81 20.36 1.62
N PHE A 29 21.02 21.17 2.65
CA PHE A 29 22.30 21.81 2.93
C PHE A 29 23.36 20.80 3.37
N GLU A 30 23.00 19.86 4.24
CA GLU A 30 23.89 18.76 4.66
C GLU A 30 24.32 17.91 3.46
N LEU A 31 23.36 17.52 2.61
CA LEU A 31 23.64 16.64 1.47
C LEU A 31 24.49 17.31 0.38
N LYS A 32 24.41 18.64 0.21
CA LYS A 32 25.32 19.40 -0.68
C LYS A 32 26.79 19.31 -0.26
N ARG A 33 27.06 19.04 1.01
CA ARG A 33 28.44 18.86 1.51
C ARG A 33 28.99 17.46 1.28
N THR A 34 28.11 16.48 1.11
CA THR A 34 28.46 15.07 0.97
C THR A 34 28.44 14.57 -0.47
N TYR A 35 27.53 15.11 -1.29
CA TYR A 35 27.28 14.66 -2.64
C TYR A 35 27.43 15.79 -3.65
N ALA A 36 27.97 15.49 -4.82
CA ALA A 36 28.02 16.42 -5.93
C ALA A 36 26.62 16.69 -6.52
N ASP A 37 26.46 17.78 -7.28
CA ASP A 37 25.18 18.09 -7.94
C ASP A 37 24.78 17.04 -9.00
N SER A 38 25.74 16.35 -9.61
CA SER A 38 25.49 15.25 -10.55
C SER A 38 24.92 13.99 -9.87
N GLU A 39 25.02 13.86 -8.55
CA GLU A 39 24.55 12.71 -7.76
C GLU A 39 23.10 12.90 -7.26
N TYR A 40 22.25 13.49 -8.09
CA TYR A 40 20.88 13.85 -7.74
C TYR A 40 20.04 12.65 -7.26
N LYS A 41 20.30 11.43 -7.77
CA LYS A 41 19.60 10.21 -7.35
C LYS A 41 19.93 9.83 -5.91
N GLN A 42 21.22 9.83 -5.55
CA GLN A 42 21.70 9.54 -4.20
C GLN A 42 21.21 10.59 -3.22
N ARG A 43 21.29 11.88 -3.60
CA ARG A 43 20.78 12.99 -2.81
C ARG A 43 19.29 12.87 -2.54
N THR A 44 18.50 12.57 -3.57
CA THR A 44 17.05 12.36 -3.43
C THR A 44 16.74 11.20 -2.48
N ALA A 45 17.42 10.07 -2.63
CA ALA A 45 17.21 8.90 -1.76
C ALA A 45 17.57 9.20 -0.30
N ALA A 46 18.71 9.86 -0.05
CA ALA A 46 19.14 10.24 1.29
C ALA A 46 18.21 11.27 1.93
N ALA A 47 17.76 12.27 1.16
CA ALA A 47 16.84 13.29 1.65
C ALA A 47 15.47 12.70 2.00
N ASN A 48 14.94 11.82 1.15
CA ASN A 48 13.69 11.10 1.42
C ASN A 48 13.80 10.25 2.70
N LYS A 49 14.92 9.56 2.91
CA LYS A 49 15.18 8.80 4.14
C LYS A 49 15.15 9.72 5.38
N GLY A 50 15.76 10.90 5.28
CA GLY A 50 15.75 11.89 6.37
C GLY A 50 14.35 12.41 6.69
N LEU A 51 13.54 12.71 5.67
CA LEU A 51 12.15 13.15 5.85
C LEU A 51 11.24 12.04 6.39
N ILE A 52 11.42 10.80 5.95
CA ILE A 52 10.70 9.63 6.48
C ILE A 52 11.02 9.45 7.97
N ALA A 53 12.30 9.55 8.36
CA ALA A 53 12.70 9.43 9.76
C ALA A 53 12.11 10.57 10.63
N ALA A 54 12.03 11.80 10.11
CA ALA A 54 11.39 12.91 10.81
C ALA A 54 9.89 12.67 11.02
N ARG A 55 9.20 12.15 10.00
CA ARG A 55 7.78 11.75 10.09
C ARG A 55 7.56 10.66 11.15
N GLU A 56 8.36 9.60 11.11
CA GLU A 56 8.28 8.49 12.08
C GLU A 56 8.54 8.97 13.50
N MET A 57 9.47 9.91 13.69
CA MET A 57 9.70 10.53 14.99
C MET A 57 8.48 11.30 15.49
N LEU A 58 7.82 12.11 14.63
CA LEU A 58 6.60 12.82 15.02
C LEU A 58 5.45 11.87 15.35
N ILE A 59 5.25 10.81 14.56
CA ILE A 59 4.23 9.77 14.83
C ILE A 59 4.50 9.11 16.18
N LYS A 60 5.75 8.72 16.46
CA LYS A 60 6.12 8.12 17.75
C LYS A 60 5.83 9.06 18.93
N ILE A 61 6.14 10.35 18.81
CA ILE A 61 5.82 11.35 19.85
C ILE A 61 4.30 11.48 20.01
N LEU A 62 3.56 11.48 18.91
CA LEU A 62 2.10 11.54 18.90
C LEU A 62 1.50 10.36 19.66
N GLU A 63 1.93 9.13 19.36
CA GLU A 63 1.46 7.92 20.03
C GLU A 63 1.78 7.92 21.53
N GLN A 64 2.97 8.40 21.91
CA GLN A 64 3.36 8.53 23.31
C GLN A 64 2.47 9.53 24.06
N ASN A 65 2.21 10.70 23.48
CA ASN A 65 1.31 11.69 24.06
C ASN A 65 -0.12 11.17 24.13
N ALA A 66 -0.61 10.52 23.07
CA ALA A 66 -1.93 9.92 23.02
C ALA A 66 -2.16 8.87 24.11
N ARG A 67 -1.17 8.00 24.38
CA ARG A 67 -1.22 7.03 25.48
C ARG A 67 -1.21 7.69 26.85
N ARG A 68 -0.39 8.74 27.03
CA ARG A 68 -0.29 9.47 28.31
C ARG A 68 -1.58 10.21 28.65
N GLU A 69 -2.25 10.76 27.63
CA GLU A 69 -3.39 11.66 27.78
C GLU A 69 -4.73 11.03 27.38
N ASN A 70 -4.74 9.73 27.09
CA ASN A 70 -5.92 8.96 26.68
C ASN A 70 -6.69 9.59 25.50
N TRP A 71 -5.98 9.91 24.41
CA TRP A 71 -6.65 10.36 23.18
C TRP A 71 -7.46 9.23 22.55
N SER A 72 -8.54 9.58 21.88
CA SER A 72 -9.33 8.59 21.14
C SER A 72 -8.60 8.08 19.89
N ARG A 73 -8.97 6.88 19.40
CA ARG A 73 -8.40 6.31 18.17
C ARG A 73 -8.53 7.24 16.97
N ARG A 74 -9.68 7.93 16.85
CA ARG A 74 -9.92 8.92 15.80
C ARG A 74 -8.91 10.07 15.87
N GLU A 75 -8.63 10.59 17.06
CA GLU A 75 -7.67 11.69 17.22
C GLU A 75 -6.24 11.25 16.88
N VAL A 76 -5.89 10.01 17.19
CA VAL A 76 -4.60 9.42 16.80
C VAL A 76 -4.50 9.30 15.28
N LEU A 77 -5.48 8.64 14.64
CA LEU A 77 -5.49 8.43 13.19
C LEU A 77 -5.47 9.76 12.42
N GLU A 78 -6.34 10.72 12.76
CA GLU A 78 -6.38 12.02 12.09
C GLU A 78 -5.06 12.79 12.25
N GLY A 79 -4.38 12.66 13.39
CA GLY A 79 -3.06 13.24 13.60
C GLY A 79 -1.96 12.56 12.78
N VAL A 80 -1.98 11.22 12.68
CA VAL A 80 -1.06 10.43 11.85
C VAL A 80 -1.26 10.75 10.37
N LEU A 81 -2.50 10.85 9.91
CA LEU A 81 -2.85 11.27 8.55
C LEU A 81 -2.31 12.67 8.24
N MET A 82 -2.49 13.64 9.15
CA MET A 82 -2.00 15.01 8.95
C MET A 82 -0.47 15.09 8.90
N ILE A 83 0.24 14.39 9.81
CA ILE A 83 1.70 14.30 9.78
C ILE A 83 2.18 13.66 8.47
N THR A 84 1.55 12.56 8.05
CA THR A 84 1.96 11.81 6.86
C THR A 84 1.70 12.60 5.58
N TYR A 85 0.51 13.21 5.46
CA TYR A 85 0.16 14.04 4.30
C TYR A 85 1.14 15.20 4.12
N THR A 86 1.38 15.98 5.17
CA THR A 86 2.30 17.13 5.12
C THR A 86 3.73 16.69 4.80
N ASN A 87 4.18 15.54 5.33
CA ASN A 87 5.46 14.95 4.94
C ASN A 87 5.52 14.61 3.44
N TYR A 88 4.45 14.02 2.89
CA TYR A 88 4.38 13.66 1.48
C TYR A 88 4.43 14.88 0.54
N VAL A 89 3.74 15.96 0.89
CA VAL A 89 3.84 17.24 0.17
C VAL A 89 5.31 17.66 0.05
N ILE A 90 6.04 17.69 1.18
CA ILE A 90 7.44 18.15 1.17
C ILE A 90 8.38 17.16 0.51
N MET A 91 8.16 15.85 0.64
CA MET A 91 8.93 14.85 -0.10
C MET A 91 8.81 15.05 -1.61
N MET A 92 7.62 15.41 -2.11
CA MET A 92 7.42 15.70 -3.53
C MET A 92 8.10 17.00 -3.94
N GLU A 93 7.97 18.08 -3.16
CA GLU A 93 8.66 19.35 -3.42
C GLU A 93 10.18 19.15 -3.51
N LEU A 94 10.75 18.50 -2.50
CA LEU A 94 12.19 18.27 -2.41
C LEU A 94 12.71 17.39 -3.55
N ARG A 95 11.99 16.32 -3.86
CA ARG A 95 12.32 15.48 -5.02
C ARG A 95 12.32 16.36 -6.27
N ASN A 96 11.26 17.10 -6.54
CA ASN A 96 11.15 17.91 -7.77
C ASN A 96 12.26 18.97 -7.89
N ALA A 97 12.65 19.59 -6.77
CA ALA A 97 13.72 20.56 -6.71
C ALA A 97 15.10 19.96 -7.03
N LEU A 98 15.36 18.71 -6.63
CA LEU A 98 16.61 18.00 -6.92
C LEU A 98 16.60 17.33 -8.30
N TRP A 99 15.45 16.79 -8.69
CA TRP A 99 15.24 16.07 -9.94
C TRP A 99 13.78 16.24 -10.36
N GLN A 100 13.54 17.03 -11.40
CA GLN A 100 12.18 17.37 -11.82
C GLN A 100 11.34 16.16 -12.22
N TYR A 101 10.05 16.23 -11.94
CA TYR A 101 9.09 15.20 -12.32
C TYR A 101 8.74 15.28 -13.80
N GLU A 102 8.96 14.17 -14.48
CA GLU A 102 8.26 13.86 -15.72
C GLU A 102 6.97 13.10 -15.43
N TYR A 103 6.04 13.19 -16.38
CA TYR A 103 4.73 12.51 -16.39
C TYR A 103 4.74 11.11 -15.76
N MET A 104 5.57 10.19 -16.28
CA MET A 104 5.58 8.78 -15.83
C MET A 104 6.03 8.65 -14.38
N THR A 105 7.02 9.44 -13.98
CA THR A 105 7.58 9.37 -12.63
C THR A 105 6.65 10.03 -11.62
N PHE A 106 5.96 11.11 -12.02
CA PHE A 106 4.96 11.77 -11.19
C PHE A 106 3.76 10.87 -10.95
N SER A 107 3.15 10.35 -12.01
CA SER A 107 1.97 9.47 -11.92
C SER A 107 2.23 8.25 -11.03
N ARG A 108 3.38 7.59 -11.22
CA ARG A 108 3.80 6.48 -10.35
C ARG A 108 3.97 6.93 -8.91
N ARG A 109 4.62 8.08 -8.68
CA ARG A 109 4.86 8.59 -7.34
C ARG A 109 3.57 8.86 -6.58
N ILE A 110 2.55 9.39 -7.24
CA ILE A 110 1.26 9.60 -6.56
C ILE A 110 0.65 8.26 -6.14
N GLY A 111 0.71 7.23 -6.99
CA GLY A 111 0.26 5.89 -6.64
C GLY A 111 1.02 5.29 -5.44
N GLU A 112 2.35 5.40 -5.45
CA GLU A 112 3.24 4.95 -4.35
C GLU A 112 2.96 5.65 -3.01
N LEU A 113 2.40 6.86 -3.04
CA LEU A 113 2.05 7.62 -1.83
C LEU A 113 0.63 7.31 -1.36
N TRP A 114 -0.30 7.11 -2.29
CA TRP A 114 -1.72 6.88 -1.99
C TRP A 114 -1.97 5.56 -1.26
N GLU A 115 -1.35 4.47 -1.71
CA GLU A 115 -1.52 3.13 -1.10
C GLU A 115 -1.17 3.12 0.40
N PRO A 116 0.08 3.45 0.82
CA PRO A 116 0.42 3.45 2.24
C PRO A 116 -0.36 4.50 3.02
N PHE A 117 -0.81 5.58 2.39
CA PHE A 117 -1.67 6.57 3.05
C PHE A 117 -3.02 5.97 3.45
N CYS A 118 -3.64 5.19 2.57
CA CYS A 118 -4.91 4.51 2.88
C CYS A 118 -4.71 3.42 3.93
N GLN A 119 -3.59 2.70 3.88
CA GLN A 119 -3.26 1.63 4.84
C GLN A 119 -3.16 2.12 6.30
N LEU A 120 -2.90 3.42 6.53
CA LEU A 120 -2.95 4.03 7.87
C LEU A 120 -4.29 3.77 8.59
N CYS A 121 -5.39 3.60 7.85
CA CYS A 121 -6.69 3.29 8.42
C CYS A 121 -6.75 1.88 9.02
N TRP A 122 -5.95 0.93 8.51
CA TRP A 122 -5.79 -0.41 9.08
C TRP A 122 -4.72 -0.48 10.16
N GLU A 123 -3.72 0.41 10.13
CA GLU A 123 -2.71 0.54 11.19
C GLU A 123 -3.30 1.19 12.46
N HIS A 124 -4.29 2.09 12.28
CA HIS A 124 -5.00 2.77 13.37
C HIS A 124 -6.53 2.65 13.22
N PRO A 125 -7.10 1.43 13.26
CA PRO A 125 -8.51 1.21 12.98
C PRO A 125 -9.40 1.77 14.08
N LEU A 126 -10.57 2.28 13.71
CA LEU A 126 -11.59 2.70 14.68
C LEU A 126 -12.39 1.52 15.21
N VAL A 127 -12.44 0.42 14.46
CA VAL A 127 -13.02 -0.86 14.87
C VAL A 127 -12.06 -1.67 15.75
N GLU A 128 -12.58 -2.51 16.66
CA GLU A 128 -11.75 -3.25 17.64
C GLU A 128 -11.23 -4.59 17.15
N ASN A 129 -11.97 -5.27 16.27
CA ASN A 129 -11.68 -6.67 15.91
C ASN A 129 -10.76 -6.81 14.69
N LEU A 130 -10.30 -5.70 14.13
CA LEU A 130 -9.44 -5.72 12.95
C LEU A 130 -8.00 -6.08 13.34
N GLN A 131 -7.45 -7.11 12.70
CA GLN A 131 -6.08 -7.57 12.94
C GLN A 131 -5.34 -7.78 11.62
N LEU A 132 -4.14 -7.20 11.52
CA LEU A 132 -3.23 -7.49 10.42
C LEU A 132 -2.58 -8.87 10.62
N PHE A 133 -2.44 -9.64 9.55
CA PHE A 133 -1.74 -10.93 9.60
C PHE A 133 -0.65 -11.04 8.53
N VAL A 134 0.29 -11.96 8.75
CA VAL A 134 1.34 -12.27 7.77
C VAL A 134 0.85 -13.43 6.91
N PRO A 135 0.76 -13.28 5.58
CA PRO A 135 0.34 -14.36 4.68
C PRO A 135 1.36 -15.50 4.67
N PRO A 136 0.93 -16.75 4.40
CA PRO A 136 1.83 -17.88 4.33
C PRO A 136 2.80 -17.76 3.14
N LEU A 137 3.97 -18.40 3.24
CA LEU A 137 4.84 -18.52 2.08
C LEU A 137 4.24 -19.54 1.11
N PHE A 138 4.38 -19.31 -0.19
CA PHE A 138 3.93 -20.29 -1.19
C PHE A 138 4.61 -21.65 -1.02
N LYS A 139 5.86 -21.65 -0.53
CA LYS A 139 6.58 -22.89 -0.19
C LYS A 139 5.83 -23.71 0.85
N ASP A 140 5.33 -23.06 1.90
CA ASP A 140 4.64 -23.71 3.01
C ASP A 140 3.28 -24.24 2.55
N VAL A 141 2.54 -23.45 1.77
CA VAL A 141 1.29 -23.88 1.13
C VAL A 141 1.51 -25.12 0.26
N ARG A 142 2.58 -25.11 -0.54
CA ARG A 142 2.93 -26.23 -1.41
C ARG A 142 3.27 -27.48 -0.61
N GLU A 143 4.05 -27.35 0.47
CA GLU A 143 4.42 -28.48 1.33
C GLU A 143 3.19 -29.08 2.02
N LYS A 144 2.26 -28.23 2.45
CA LYS A 144 0.97 -28.67 3.01
C LYS A 144 0.15 -29.46 1.99
N LEU A 145 -0.10 -28.89 0.81
CA LEU A 145 -0.86 -29.56 -0.26
C LEU A 145 -0.21 -30.87 -0.72
N ALA A 146 1.12 -30.91 -0.81
CA ALA A 146 1.84 -32.13 -1.16
C ALA A 146 1.67 -33.21 -0.08
N SER A 147 1.74 -32.83 1.19
CA SER A 147 1.56 -33.75 2.33
C SER A 147 0.14 -34.31 2.37
N GLU A 148 -0.87 -33.47 2.19
CA GLU A 148 -2.29 -33.90 2.11
C GLU A 148 -2.52 -34.94 1.00
N ILE A 149 -1.92 -34.73 -0.18
CA ILE A 149 -2.02 -35.67 -1.31
C ILE A 149 -1.28 -36.97 -1.00
N GLU A 150 -0.10 -36.89 -0.40
CA GLU A 150 0.65 -38.09 0.00
C GLU A 150 -0.09 -38.92 1.04
N GLU A 151 -0.70 -38.28 2.03
CA GLU A 151 -1.57 -38.91 3.03
C GLU A 151 -2.81 -39.54 2.38
N PHE A 152 -3.45 -38.84 1.45
CA PHE A 152 -4.57 -39.38 0.68
C PHE A 152 -4.17 -40.65 -0.07
N ILE A 153 -3.04 -40.64 -0.78
CA ILE A 153 -2.51 -41.83 -1.49
C ILE A 153 -2.21 -42.96 -0.51
N ASP A 154 -1.65 -42.66 0.65
CA ASP A 154 -1.34 -43.66 1.67
C ASP A 154 -2.59 -44.33 2.25
N ASN A 155 -3.72 -43.62 2.29
CA ASN A 155 -5.00 -44.14 2.76
C ASN A 155 -5.76 -44.96 1.70
N LEU A 156 -5.33 -44.97 0.43
CA LEU A 156 -5.98 -45.78 -0.61
C LEU A 156 -5.82 -47.28 -0.35
N SER A 157 -6.87 -48.06 -0.61
CA SER A 157 -6.84 -49.53 -0.50
C SER A 157 -6.27 -50.19 -1.77
N ILE A 158 -5.06 -49.81 -2.16
CA ILE A 158 -4.35 -50.31 -3.36
C ILE A 158 -2.98 -50.90 -2.99
N ALA A 159 -2.34 -51.61 -3.94
CA ALA A 159 -1.03 -52.21 -3.72
C ALA A 159 0.05 -51.15 -3.41
N LYS A 160 1.03 -51.53 -2.59
CA LYS A 160 2.10 -50.62 -2.16
C LYS A 160 2.94 -50.09 -3.32
N ASP A 161 3.14 -50.91 -4.35
CA ASP A 161 3.87 -50.53 -5.56
C ASP A 161 3.10 -49.47 -6.35
N ASP A 162 1.77 -49.60 -6.46
CA ASP A 162 0.91 -48.61 -7.11
C ASP A 162 0.93 -47.27 -6.37
N LYS A 163 0.89 -47.28 -5.03
CA LYS A 163 1.04 -46.04 -4.21
C LYS A 163 2.36 -45.34 -4.50
N SER A 164 3.45 -46.10 -4.53
CA SER A 164 4.79 -45.59 -4.80
C SER A 164 4.88 -44.99 -6.21
N GLN A 165 4.25 -45.63 -7.19
CA GLN A 165 4.19 -45.15 -8.55
C GLN A 165 3.35 -43.87 -8.68
N LEU A 166 2.21 -43.77 -7.99
CA LEU A 166 1.37 -42.55 -7.93
C LEU A 166 2.14 -41.37 -7.35
N LYS A 167 2.80 -41.55 -6.19
CA LYS A 167 3.64 -40.51 -5.56
C LYS A 167 4.74 -40.03 -6.52
N ARG A 168 5.39 -40.96 -7.23
CA ARG A 168 6.42 -40.63 -8.24
C ARG A 168 5.86 -39.80 -9.40
N TYR A 169 4.68 -40.14 -9.93
CA TYR A 169 4.07 -39.34 -11.01
C TYR A 169 3.65 -37.96 -10.52
N TYR A 170 3.09 -37.86 -9.32
CA TYR A 170 2.75 -36.57 -8.71
C TYR A 170 3.98 -35.66 -8.57
N GLN A 171 5.08 -36.19 -8.01
CA GLN A 171 6.34 -35.44 -7.88
C GLN A 171 6.90 -34.99 -9.23
N LYS A 172 6.78 -35.81 -10.29
CA LYS A 172 7.16 -35.40 -11.65
C LYS A 172 6.33 -34.20 -12.13
N VAL A 173 5.01 -34.23 -11.97
CA VAL A 173 4.14 -33.09 -12.33
C VAL A 173 4.52 -31.85 -11.51
N TRP A 174 4.75 -32.01 -10.20
CA TRP A 174 5.14 -30.91 -9.32
C TRP A 174 6.48 -30.28 -9.70
N SER A 175 7.46 -31.08 -10.12
CA SER A 175 8.76 -30.58 -10.59
C SER A 175 8.67 -29.67 -11.84
N LEU A 176 7.59 -29.78 -12.63
CA LEU A 176 7.36 -28.93 -13.80
C LEU A 176 6.69 -27.60 -13.45
N VAL A 177 5.93 -27.56 -12.36
CA VAL A 177 5.20 -26.37 -11.87
C VAL A 177 6.14 -25.42 -11.09
N THR A 178 7.29 -25.91 -10.60
CA THR A 178 8.21 -25.19 -9.71
C THR A 178 9.17 -24.18 -10.36
N SER A 179 8.96 -23.77 -11.62
CA SER A 179 9.91 -22.88 -12.32
C SER A 179 9.81 -21.39 -11.94
N GLY A 180 8.88 -21.00 -11.04
CA GLY A 180 8.77 -19.64 -10.53
C GLY A 180 8.39 -19.57 -9.05
N GLU A 181 9.00 -18.63 -8.31
CA GLU A 181 8.58 -18.30 -6.95
C GLU A 181 7.30 -17.45 -7.00
N ILE A 182 6.18 -18.02 -6.54
CA ILE A 182 4.92 -17.27 -6.39
C ILE A 182 4.96 -16.51 -5.06
N LYS A 183 4.81 -15.19 -5.12
CA LYS A 183 4.66 -14.35 -3.92
C LYS A 183 3.17 -14.20 -3.60
N LEU A 184 2.73 -14.85 -2.52
CA LEU A 184 1.35 -14.76 -2.02
C LEU A 184 1.07 -13.46 -1.27
N ALA A 185 2.12 -12.85 -0.71
CA ALA A 185 2.00 -11.56 -0.06
C ALA A 185 1.65 -10.46 -1.07
N LEU A 186 0.45 -9.91 -0.89
CA LEU A 186 -0.07 -8.70 -1.52
C LEU A 186 0.27 -7.47 -0.66
N ASP A 187 -0.43 -6.36 -0.90
CA ASP A 187 -0.14 -5.08 -0.27
C ASP A 187 -0.70 -5.01 1.17
N LEU A 188 -1.84 -5.65 1.43
CA LEU A 188 -2.48 -5.66 2.75
C LEU A 188 -3.19 -6.99 3.03
N HIS A 189 -3.10 -7.47 4.27
CA HIS A 189 -3.77 -8.69 4.73
C HIS A 189 -4.33 -8.47 6.13
N PHE A 190 -5.63 -8.70 6.30
CA PHE A 190 -6.29 -8.45 7.58
C PHE A 190 -7.47 -9.39 7.82
N ASP A 191 -7.80 -9.58 9.08
CA ASP A 191 -8.98 -10.28 9.58
C ASP A 191 -9.90 -9.24 10.23
N ASP A 192 -11.19 -9.23 9.88
CA ASP A 192 -12.18 -8.32 10.47
C ASP A 192 -12.92 -8.90 11.70
N GLY A 193 -12.52 -10.10 12.14
CA GLY A 193 -13.16 -10.92 13.17
C GLY A 193 -14.14 -11.95 12.64
N HIS A 194 -14.49 -11.88 11.34
CA HIS A 194 -15.39 -12.82 10.67
C HIS A 194 -14.72 -13.51 9.50
N ASP A 195 -14.05 -12.73 8.64
CA ASP A 195 -13.45 -13.18 7.40
C ASP A 195 -12.01 -12.67 7.27
N LYS A 196 -11.18 -13.44 6.56
CA LYS A 196 -9.81 -13.03 6.20
C LYS A 196 -9.79 -12.41 4.82
N TYR A 197 -9.13 -11.27 4.70
CA TYR A 197 -9.01 -10.51 3.45
C TYR A 197 -7.56 -10.41 3.02
N VAL A 198 -7.36 -10.56 1.71
CA VAL A 198 -6.07 -10.33 1.05
C VAL A 198 -6.28 -9.29 -0.04
N VAL A 199 -5.54 -8.20 0.04
CA VAL A 199 -5.84 -6.97 -0.69
C VAL A 199 -4.64 -6.53 -1.52
N ASP A 200 -4.91 -6.26 -2.81
CA ASP A 200 -3.95 -5.66 -3.74
C ASP A 200 -4.44 -4.26 -4.12
N PHE A 201 -3.60 -3.25 -3.93
CA PHE A 201 -3.88 -1.85 -4.23
C PHE A 201 -3.39 -1.51 -5.65
N LYS A 202 -4.19 -0.72 -6.36
CA LYS A 202 -3.84 -0.22 -7.70
C LYS A 202 -4.16 1.25 -7.80
N SER A 203 -3.19 2.04 -8.26
CA SER A 203 -3.44 3.44 -8.60
C SER A 203 -4.38 3.60 -9.80
N GLY A 204 -4.46 2.58 -10.67
CA GLY A 204 -5.30 2.49 -11.85
C GLY A 204 -4.88 1.32 -12.74
N PHE A 205 -5.67 1.01 -13.77
CA PHE A 205 -5.35 -0.01 -14.76
C PHE A 205 -5.03 0.61 -16.11
N SER A 206 -3.96 0.15 -16.77
CA SER A 206 -3.51 0.63 -18.08
C SER A 206 -3.39 -0.50 -19.10
N SER A 207 -3.04 -0.19 -20.35
CA SER A 207 -2.90 -1.16 -21.44
C SER A 207 -1.73 -2.16 -21.27
N ASN A 208 -0.87 -1.97 -20.27
CA ASN A 208 0.32 -2.80 -20.02
C ASN A 208 0.25 -3.63 -18.72
N GLU A 209 -0.91 -4.23 -18.43
CA GLU A 209 -1.16 -4.97 -17.17
C GLU A 209 -1.21 -6.50 -17.34
N LYS A 210 -0.90 -7.06 -18.52
CA LYS A 210 -1.07 -8.50 -18.79
C LYS A 210 -0.34 -9.41 -17.79
N GLY A 211 0.95 -9.14 -17.54
CA GLY A 211 1.76 -9.95 -16.63
C GLY A 211 1.25 -9.90 -15.19
N ASN A 212 0.91 -8.69 -14.72
CA ASN A 212 0.37 -8.48 -13.39
C ASN A 212 -1.03 -9.12 -13.24
N THR A 213 -1.88 -9.06 -14.26
CA THR A 213 -3.20 -9.70 -14.27
C THR A 213 -3.10 -11.21 -14.12
N ASN A 214 -2.21 -11.86 -14.88
CA ASN A 214 -1.99 -13.30 -14.76
C ASN A 214 -1.45 -13.69 -13.37
N ARG A 215 -0.55 -12.88 -12.81
CA ARG A 215 -0.06 -13.07 -11.43
C ARG A 215 -1.21 -12.99 -10.42
N LEU A 216 -2.08 -11.99 -10.52
CA LEU A 216 -3.21 -11.81 -9.61
C LEU A 216 -4.22 -12.96 -9.69
N LEU A 217 -4.54 -13.45 -10.89
CA LEU A 217 -5.40 -14.62 -11.08
C LEU A 217 -4.80 -15.87 -10.42
N LEU A 218 -3.49 -16.08 -10.58
CA LEU A 218 -2.78 -17.20 -9.95
C LEU A 218 -2.80 -17.10 -8.44
N VAL A 219 -2.48 -15.93 -7.87
CA VAL A 219 -2.46 -15.72 -6.42
C VAL A 219 -3.84 -15.96 -5.81
N ALA A 220 -4.91 -15.39 -6.38
CA ALA A 220 -6.26 -15.62 -5.85
C ALA A 220 -6.73 -17.08 -6.01
N SER A 221 -6.30 -17.77 -7.08
CA SER A 221 -6.57 -19.20 -7.23
C SER A 221 -5.90 -20.03 -6.13
N VAL A 222 -4.68 -19.65 -5.71
CA VAL A 222 -4.01 -20.31 -4.57
C VAL A 222 -4.75 -20.04 -3.26
N TYR A 223 -5.14 -18.79 -2.99
CA TYR A 223 -5.90 -18.45 -1.78
C TYR A 223 -7.23 -19.20 -1.68
N ARG A 224 -7.93 -19.41 -2.80
CA ARG A 224 -9.15 -20.23 -2.85
C ARG A 224 -8.95 -21.72 -2.56
N LEU A 225 -7.73 -22.23 -2.72
CA LEU A 225 -7.40 -23.61 -2.41
C LEU A 225 -6.98 -23.80 -0.95
N LEU A 226 -6.72 -22.70 -0.22
CA LEU A 226 -6.44 -22.78 1.20
C LEU A 226 -7.74 -23.10 1.95
N GLU A 227 -7.62 -23.86 3.04
CA GLU A 227 -8.75 -24.23 3.89
C GLU A 227 -9.44 -23.02 4.54
N GLU A 228 -8.67 -21.94 4.73
CA GLU A 228 -9.17 -20.66 5.19
C GLU A 228 -9.77 -19.91 4.00
N ASP A 229 -11.08 -19.65 4.04
CA ASP A 229 -11.84 -18.98 2.96
C ASP A 229 -11.47 -17.49 2.83
N HIS A 230 -10.30 -17.24 2.28
CA HIS A 230 -9.76 -15.89 2.10
C HIS A 230 -10.51 -15.14 1.01
N LYS A 231 -11.03 -13.96 1.36
CA LYS A 231 -11.63 -13.01 0.41
C LYS A 231 -10.55 -12.17 -0.25
N CYS A 232 -10.42 -12.33 -1.57
CA CYS A 232 -9.48 -11.56 -2.37
C CYS A 232 -10.14 -10.24 -2.83
N VAL A 233 -9.52 -9.10 -2.50
CA VAL A 233 -10.04 -7.75 -2.80
C VAL A 233 -9.02 -6.94 -3.60
N ILE A 234 -9.48 -6.16 -4.58
CA ILE A 234 -8.66 -5.16 -5.29
C ILE A 234 -9.24 -3.79 -5.04
N PHE A 235 -8.41 -2.89 -4.51
CA PHE A 235 -8.75 -1.48 -4.36
C PHE A 235 -8.09 -0.66 -5.45
N VAL A 236 -8.90 0.03 -6.25
CA VAL A 236 -8.43 0.86 -7.35
C VAL A 236 -8.72 2.32 -7.04
N ARG A 237 -7.67 3.16 -7.04
CA ARG A 237 -7.81 4.60 -6.80
C ARG A 237 -8.63 5.30 -7.89
N SER A 238 -8.31 5.03 -9.15
CA SER A 238 -8.98 5.69 -10.28
C SER A 238 -10.40 5.15 -10.45
N ALA A 239 -11.28 5.98 -10.99
CA ALA A 239 -12.58 5.54 -11.49
C ALA A 239 -12.44 4.38 -12.50
N GLU A 240 -13.48 3.54 -12.61
CA GLU A 240 -13.47 2.40 -13.51
C GLU A 240 -13.47 2.85 -14.98
N ASP A 241 -12.40 2.51 -15.70
CA ASP A 241 -12.43 2.47 -17.17
C ASP A 241 -13.02 1.14 -17.62
N ARG A 242 -14.31 1.16 -18.00
CA ARG A 242 -15.04 -0.03 -18.47
C ARG A 242 -14.42 -0.68 -19.70
N ASN A 243 -13.60 0.03 -20.47
CA ASN A 243 -12.92 -0.52 -21.64
C ASN A 243 -11.62 -1.24 -21.29
N ASN A 244 -11.21 -1.26 -20.01
CA ASN A 244 -10.00 -1.95 -19.59
C ASN A 244 -10.22 -3.47 -19.50
N HIS A 245 -9.77 -4.19 -20.53
CA HIS A 245 -9.90 -5.66 -20.62
C HIS A 245 -9.29 -6.40 -19.42
N TYR A 246 -8.19 -5.92 -18.84
CA TYR A 246 -7.52 -6.58 -17.73
C TYR A 246 -8.35 -6.52 -16.44
N LEU A 247 -8.88 -5.34 -16.14
CA LEU A 247 -9.79 -5.15 -15.01
C LEU A 247 -11.04 -6.01 -15.16
N GLN A 248 -11.65 -6.01 -16.36
CA GLN A 248 -12.81 -6.84 -16.65
C GLN A 248 -12.49 -8.34 -16.51
N THR A 249 -11.29 -8.78 -16.88
CA THR A 249 -10.85 -10.18 -16.69
C THR A 249 -10.82 -10.55 -15.21
N LEU A 250 -10.29 -9.67 -14.34
CA LEU A 250 -10.24 -9.89 -12.90
C LEU A 250 -11.65 -9.95 -12.30
N LYS A 251 -12.55 -9.02 -12.68
CA LYS A 251 -13.96 -9.02 -12.22
C LYS A 251 -14.71 -10.28 -12.68
N HIS A 252 -14.60 -10.65 -13.96
CA HIS A 252 -15.29 -11.83 -14.51
C HIS A 252 -14.75 -13.16 -14.01
N SER A 253 -13.51 -13.22 -13.50
CA SER A 253 -12.94 -14.42 -12.90
C SER A 253 -13.72 -14.90 -11.66
N LYS A 254 -14.47 -14.00 -11.02
CA LYS A 254 -15.14 -14.21 -9.72
C LYS A 254 -14.18 -14.61 -8.59
N LEU A 255 -12.87 -14.46 -8.80
CA LEU A 255 -11.85 -14.69 -7.77
C LEU A 255 -11.63 -13.43 -6.92
N TRP A 256 -11.82 -12.25 -7.52
CA TRP A 256 -11.58 -10.96 -6.88
C TRP A 256 -12.87 -10.15 -6.75
N SER A 257 -13.06 -9.52 -5.60
CA SER A 257 -13.96 -8.38 -5.45
C SER A 257 -13.19 -7.12 -5.77
N VAL A 258 -13.66 -6.32 -6.73
CA VAL A 258 -12.91 -5.16 -7.25
C VAL A 258 -13.73 -3.91 -7.04
N TYR A 259 -13.14 -2.91 -6.39
CA TYR A 259 -13.75 -1.62 -6.11
C TYR A 259 -12.89 -0.52 -6.74
N CYS A 260 -13.54 0.50 -7.31
CA CYS A 260 -12.87 1.57 -8.04
C CYS A 260 -13.34 2.96 -7.58
N GLY A 261 -12.42 3.93 -7.52
CA GLY A 261 -12.77 5.32 -7.21
C GLY A 261 -13.44 5.44 -5.84
N GLU A 262 -14.62 6.06 -5.79
CA GLU A 262 -15.37 6.27 -4.55
C GLU A 262 -15.72 4.96 -3.83
N GLU A 263 -16.02 3.89 -4.57
CA GLU A 263 -16.33 2.58 -3.97
C GLU A 263 -15.15 2.03 -3.15
N THR A 264 -13.91 2.30 -3.56
CA THR A 264 -12.71 1.92 -2.81
C THR A 264 -12.72 2.58 -1.43
N TYR A 265 -13.03 3.88 -1.37
CA TYR A 265 -13.03 4.62 -0.11
C TYR A 265 -14.21 4.25 0.79
N GLU A 266 -15.37 3.95 0.21
CA GLU A 266 -16.51 3.39 0.95
C GLU A 266 -16.15 2.05 1.60
N GLN A 267 -15.45 1.16 0.88
CA GLN A 267 -14.99 -0.09 1.47
C GLN A 267 -13.94 0.13 2.58
N ILE A 268 -13.02 1.07 2.41
CA ILE A 268 -12.07 1.44 3.47
C ILE A 268 -12.83 1.86 4.74
N GLU A 269 -13.87 2.69 4.60
CA GLU A 269 -14.70 3.11 5.73
C GLU A 269 -15.41 1.92 6.37
N ILE A 270 -16.00 1.03 5.58
CA ILE A 270 -16.69 -0.18 6.07
C ILE A 270 -15.73 -1.06 6.90
N PHE A 271 -14.52 -1.30 6.40
CA PHE A 271 -13.57 -2.18 7.09
C PHE A 271 -12.94 -1.53 8.33
N THR A 272 -12.62 -0.24 8.27
CA THR A 272 -11.79 0.42 9.30
C THR A 272 -12.60 1.31 10.26
N GLY A 273 -13.84 1.63 9.89
CA GLY A 273 -14.71 2.59 10.58
C GLY A 273 -14.35 4.06 10.33
N PHE A 274 -13.47 4.36 9.37
CA PHE A 274 -12.98 5.70 9.10
C PHE A 274 -13.23 6.15 7.65
N ASP A 275 -13.99 7.23 7.49
CA ASP A 275 -14.22 7.89 6.19
C ASP A 275 -12.98 8.69 5.76
N ILE A 276 -12.04 7.99 5.11
CA ILE A 276 -10.84 8.60 4.56
C ILE A 276 -11.15 9.54 3.38
N SER A 277 -12.25 9.32 2.64
CA SER A 277 -12.63 10.16 1.50
C SER A 277 -12.96 11.57 1.97
N THR A 278 -13.83 11.70 2.97
CA THR A 278 -14.20 13.00 3.55
C THR A 278 -13.00 13.68 4.20
N TRP A 279 -12.13 12.93 4.87
CA TRP A 279 -10.89 13.48 5.41
C TRP A 279 -10.00 14.06 4.30
N MET A 280 -9.79 13.34 3.20
CA MET A 280 -8.97 13.82 2.08
C MET A 280 -9.60 15.04 1.40
N LYS A 281 -10.90 15.00 1.07
CA LYS A 281 -11.65 16.13 0.49
C LYS A 281 -11.52 17.40 1.32
N SER A 282 -11.44 17.27 2.64
CA SER A 282 -11.34 18.39 3.59
C SER A 282 -9.90 18.91 3.76
N ASN A 283 -8.91 18.02 3.79
CA ASN A 283 -7.56 18.37 4.25
C ASN A 283 -6.52 18.46 3.12
N VAL A 284 -6.66 17.64 2.07
CA VAL A 284 -5.72 17.53 0.96
C VAL A 284 -6.00 18.66 -0.03
N LYS A 285 -5.15 19.69 -0.04
CA LYS A 285 -5.26 20.85 -0.94
C LYS A 285 -3.94 21.05 -1.66
N TRP A 286 -3.56 20.10 -2.51
CA TRP A 286 -2.26 20.08 -3.20
C TRP A 286 -1.81 21.42 -3.78
N ALA A 287 -2.70 22.12 -4.49
CA ALA A 287 -2.39 23.40 -5.11
C ALA A 287 -2.03 24.51 -4.10
N GLU A 288 -2.63 24.47 -2.91
CA GLU A 288 -2.41 25.44 -1.82
C GLU A 288 -1.25 25.00 -0.91
N ASP A 289 -1.07 23.69 -0.76
CA ASP A 289 -0.11 23.10 0.17
C ASP A 289 1.28 22.98 -0.44
N PHE A 290 1.40 22.90 -1.78
CA PHE A 290 2.69 22.94 -2.47
C PHE A 290 3.35 24.32 -2.46
N SER A 291 4.69 24.32 -2.55
CA SER A 291 5.46 25.54 -2.83
C SER A 291 5.08 26.13 -4.20
N PRO A 292 5.21 27.45 -4.39
CA PRO A 292 4.93 28.10 -5.67
C PRO A 292 5.71 27.49 -6.84
N GLU A 293 6.96 27.09 -6.62
CA GLU A 293 7.83 26.49 -7.64
C GLU A 293 7.33 25.10 -8.04
N MET A 294 6.95 24.26 -7.06
CA MET A 294 6.40 22.94 -7.32
C MET A 294 5.08 23.05 -8.09
N TYR A 295 4.17 23.90 -7.64
CA TYR A 295 2.88 24.05 -8.29
C TYR A 295 3.00 24.61 -9.72
N SER A 296 3.92 25.55 -9.94
CA SER A 296 4.23 26.07 -11.28
C SER A 296 4.75 24.97 -12.20
N HIS A 297 5.62 24.07 -11.71
CA HIS A 297 6.11 22.92 -12.48
C HIS A 297 4.98 21.97 -12.86
N ILE A 298 4.09 21.64 -11.91
CA ILE A 298 2.94 20.75 -12.14
C ILE A 298 2.05 21.32 -13.25
N LYS A 299 1.72 22.62 -13.18
CA LYS A 299 0.90 23.29 -14.21
C LYS A 299 1.56 23.30 -15.57
N ALA A 300 2.82 23.72 -15.64
CA ALA A 300 3.54 23.81 -16.92
C ALA A 300 3.65 22.46 -17.65
N ASN A 301 3.59 21.35 -16.91
CA ASN A 301 3.71 20.00 -17.45
C ASN A 301 2.37 19.22 -17.47
N ASN A 302 1.23 19.88 -17.24
CA ASN A 302 -0.11 19.27 -17.22
C ASN A 302 -0.22 18.05 -16.27
N LEU A 303 0.39 18.14 -15.09
CA LEU A 303 0.46 17.03 -14.13
C LEU A 303 -0.68 17.05 -13.10
N GLU A 304 -1.52 18.09 -13.09
CA GLU A 304 -2.60 18.29 -12.09
C GLU A 304 -3.58 17.12 -12.03
N GLN A 305 -3.86 16.49 -13.18
CA GLN A 305 -4.77 15.33 -13.28
C GLN A 305 -4.34 14.10 -12.47
N TYR A 306 -3.08 14.03 -12.00
CA TYR A 306 -2.61 12.92 -11.18
C TYR A 306 -2.82 13.12 -9.68
N LEU A 307 -3.09 14.36 -9.25
CA LEU A 307 -3.24 14.76 -7.85
C LEU A 307 -4.60 14.40 -7.25
N GLU A 308 -5.51 13.82 -8.04
CA GLU A 308 -6.82 13.40 -7.57
C GLU A 308 -6.68 12.20 -6.61
N TRP A 309 -7.03 12.46 -5.34
CA TRP A 309 -7.13 11.52 -4.23
C TRP A 309 -8.57 11.52 -3.74
#